data_AF-A0A3P3F7Q4-F1
#
_entry.id   AF-A0A3P3F7Q4-F1
#
_cell.length_a   1.000
_cell.length_b   1.000
_cell.length_c   1.000
_cell.angle_alpha   90.00
_cell.angle_beta   90.00
_cell.angle_gamma   90.00
#
_symmetry.space_group_name_H-M   'P 1'
#
loop_
_entity.id
_entity.type
_entity.pdbx_description
1 polymer ?
#
loop_
_entity_poly.entity_id
_entity_poly.type
_entity_poly.pdbx_seq_one_letter_code
_entity_poly.pdbx_strand_id
1 'polypeptide(L)'
;MKFRLTIAGLAASLAITGCMSTEELAARDDQTCRSYGARPGTDAFVNCRVGQDQTRVMKEQASAQRQIASQQAYWNTVTAMQRAGKTFTY
;
A
#
# COMPACT_ATOMS: atom_id res chain seq x y z
N MET A 1 -31.80 18.67 0.25
CA MET A 1 -30.78 19.08 -0.76
C MET A 1 -29.44 19.50 -0.14
N LYS A 2 -29.41 20.32 0.93
CA LYS A 2 -28.16 20.73 1.63
C LYS A 2 -27.31 19.57 2.17
N PHE A 3 -27.94 18.49 2.67
CA PHE A 3 -27.25 17.30 3.17
C PHE A 3 -26.54 16.45 2.10
N ARG A 4 -27.00 16.51 0.84
CA ARG A 4 -26.34 15.79 -0.27
C ARG A 4 -25.08 16.51 -0.73
N LEU A 5 -25.08 17.85 -0.64
CA LEU A 5 -23.92 18.70 -0.95
C LEU A 5 -22.80 18.55 0.08
N THR A 6 -23.13 18.41 1.37
CA THR A 6 -22.14 18.22 2.44
C THR A 6 -21.46 16.85 2.37
N ILE A 7 -22.19 15.78 2.05
CA ILE A 7 -21.62 14.43 1.88
C ILE A 7 -20.73 14.35 0.64
N ALA A 8 -21.13 15.00 -0.47
CA ALA A 8 -20.31 15.06 -1.68
C ALA A 8 -18.98 15.81 -1.47
N GLY A 9 -19.01 16.91 -0.69
CA GLY A 9 -17.79 17.66 -0.35
C GLY A 9 -16.81 16.87 0.53
N LEU A 10 -17.32 16.06 1.46
CA LEU A 10 -16.50 15.19 2.33
C LEU A 10 -15.94 13.96 1.61
N ALA A 11 -16.66 13.41 0.62
CA ALA A 11 -16.14 12.31 -0.19
C ALA A 11 -15.01 12.77 -1.13
N ALA A 12 -15.07 14.00 -1.64
CA ALA A 12 -14.07 14.55 -2.54
C ALA A 12 -12.72 14.82 -1.86
N SER A 13 -12.70 15.13 -0.56
CA SER A 13 -11.45 15.41 0.17
C SER A 13 -10.59 14.16 0.43
N LEU A 14 -11.18 12.96 0.42
CA LEU A 14 -10.46 11.69 0.57
C LEU A 14 -9.68 11.26 -0.70
N ALA A 15 -10.01 11.83 -1.86
CA ALA A 15 -9.37 11.49 -3.13
C ALA A 15 -8.01 12.18 -3.35
N ILE A 16 -7.60 13.08 -2.45
CA ILE A 16 -6.38 13.90 -2.60
C ILE A 16 -5.15 13.23 -1.97
N THR A 17 -5.24 11.97 -1.53
CA THR A 17 -4.05 11.21 -1.08
C THR A 17 -3.19 10.77 -2.27
N GLY A 18 -2.49 11.76 -2.83
CA GLY A 18 -1.18 11.75 -3.49
C GLY A 18 -0.85 10.62 -4.46
N CYS A 19 -1.06 10.86 -5.75
CA CYS A 19 -0.23 10.25 -6.78
C CYS A 19 1.15 10.94 -6.71
N MET A 20 2.14 10.31 -6.09
CA MET A 20 3.52 10.83 -6.12
C MET A 20 4.18 10.39 -7.42
N SER A 21 4.83 11.31 -8.13
CA SER A 21 5.51 10.96 -9.39
C SER A 21 6.75 10.10 -9.11
N THR A 22 7.14 9.29 -10.09
CA THR A 22 8.36 8.47 -10.02
C THR A 22 9.62 9.32 -9.87
N GLU A 23 9.63 10.52 -10.45
CA GLU A 23 10.74 11.47 -10.37
C GLU A 23 10.86 12.10 -8.98
N GLU A 24 9.73 12.52 -8.39
CA GLU A 24 9.72 13.08 -7.04
C GLU A 24 10.17 12.04 -6.02
N LEU A 25 9.80 10.78 -6.27
CA LEU A 25 10.25 9.67 -5.47
C LEU A 25 11.75 9.39 -5.60
N ALA A 26 12.28 9.36 -6.82
CA ALA A 26 13.71 9.22 -7.04
C ALA A 26 14.49 10.36 -6.37
N ALA A 27 13.99 11.60 -6.44
CA ALA A 27 14.61 12.74 -5.77
C ALA A 27 14.62 12.60 -4.23
N ARG A 28 13.56 12.06 -3.63
CA ARG A 28 13.49 11.74 -2.19
C ARG A 28 14.49 10.66 -1.79
N ASP A 29 14.59 9.59 -2.58
CA ASP A 29 15.54 8.50 -2.34
C ASP A 29 16.97 9.01 -2.49
N ASP A 30 17.25 9.84 -3.50
CA ASP A 30 18.55 10.49 -3.69
C ASP A 30 18.92 11.40 -2.51
N GLN A 31 17.97 12.20 -2.00
CA GLN A 31 18.18 13.05 -0.82
C GLN A 31 18.51 12.20 0.41
N THR A 32 17.78 11.10 0.61
CA THR A 32 17.99 10.18 1.73
C THR A 32 19.37 9.54 1.63
N CYS A 33 19.72 8.97 0.48
CA CYS A 33 21.03 8.35 0.27
C CYS A 33 22.19 9.33 0.43
N ARG A 34 22.05 10.58 -0.03
CA ARG A 34 23.04 11.64 0.21
C ARG A 34 23.17 11.98 1.69
N SER A 35 22.09 12.00 2.46
CA SER A 35 22.13 12.24 3.91
C SER A 35 22.89 11.15 4.69
N TYR A 36 22.90 9.92 4.17
CA TYR A 36 23.72 8.82 4.71
C TYR A 36 25.18 8.85 4.22
N GLY A 37 25.55 9.85 3.41
CA GLY A 37 26.90 10.02 2.88
C GLY A 37 27.19 9.27 1.57
N ALA A 38 26.20 8.60 0.99
CA ALA A 38 26.37 7.95 -0.30
C ALA A 38 26.47 8.99 -1.43
N ARG A 39 27.46 8.85 -2.30
CA ARG A 39 27.73 9.80 -3.40
C ARG A 39 27.18 9.26 -4.71
N PRO A 40 26.47 10.05 -5.52
CA PRO A 40 26.01 9.63 -6.84
C PRO A 40 27.15 9.05 -7.69
N GLY A 41 26.87 7.98 -8.44
CA GLY A 41 27.86 7.28 -9.26
C GLY A 41 28.73 6.26 -8.51
N THR A 42 28.45 5.99 -7.23
CA THR A 42 29.14 4.95 -6.45
C THR A 42 28.22 3.76 -6.20
N ASP A 43 28.81 2.58 -5.97
CA ASP A 43 28.06 1.38 -5.60
C ASP A 43 27.28 1.57 -4.30
N ALA A 44 27.83 2.33 -3.35
CA ALA A 44 27.15 2.66 -2.10
C ALA A 44 25.82 3.41 -2.34
N PHE A 45 25.78 4.29 -3.33
CA PHE A 45 24.57 5.02 -3.70
C PHE A 45 23.55 4.13 -4.41
N VAL A 46 24.02 3.25 -5.30
CA VAL A 46 23.15 2.24 -5.95
C VAL A 46 22.53 1.32 -4.90
N ASN A 47 23.34 0.77 -4.01
CA ASN A 47 22.88 -0.13 -2.95
C ASN A 47 21.91 0.55 -2.00
N CYS A 48 22.13 1.82 -1.66
CA CYS A 48 21.19 2.58 -0.85
C CYS A 48 19.81 2.70 -1.54
N ARG A 49 19.77 3.08 -2.82
CA ARG A 49 18.50 3.18 -3.56
C ARG A 49 17.79 1.84 -3.70
N VAL A 50 18.54 0.78 -3.98
CA VAL A 50 17.99 -0.59 -4.02
C VAL A 50 17.40 -0.98 -2.65
N GLY A 51 18.08 -0.66 -1.55
CA GLY A 51 17.55 -0.91 -0.20
C GLY A 51 16.27 -0.12 0.11
N GLN A 52 16.17 1.11 -0.36
CA GLN A 52 14.96 1.93 -0.23
C GLN A 52 13.78 1.32 -1.00
N ASP A 53 14.03 0.89 -2.24
CA ASP A 53 13.02 0.23 -3.09
C ASP A 53 12.54 -1.08 -2.45
N GLN A 54 13.47 -1.94 -2.03
CA GLN A 54 13.15 -3.16 -1.30
C GLN A 54 12.31 -2.89 -0.05
N THR A 55 12.66 -1.88 0.73
CA THR A 55 11.89 -1.50 1.93
C THR A 55 10.44 -1.15 1.58
N ARG A 56 10.20 -0.49 0.45
CA ARG A 56 8.84 -0.18 0.00
C ARG A 56 8.08 -1.44 -0.41
N VAL A 57 8.69 -2.31 -1.21
CA VAL A 57 8.09 -3.59 -1.61
C VAL A 57 7.76 -4.43 -0.38
N MET A 58 8.66 -4.50 0.61
CA MET A 58 8.40 -5.25 1.85
C MET A 58 7.23 -4.66 2.65
N LYS A 59 7.10 -3.33 2.71
CA LYS A 59 5.94 -2.68 3.36
C LYS A 59 4.63 -2.96 2.64
N GLU A 60 4.65 -2.95 1.31
CA GLU A 60 3.50 -3.29 0.47
C GLU A 60 3.11 -4.77 0.60
N GLN A 61 4.09 -5.67 0.62
CA GLN A 61 3.84 -7.09 0.87
C GLN A 61 3.29 -7.31 2.28
N ALA A 62 3.84 -6.64 3.29
CA ALA A 62 3.34 -6.74 4.65
C ALA A 62 1.90 -6.21 4.79
N SER A 63 1.53 -5.13 4.10
CA SER A 63 0.16 -4.62 4.10
C SER A 63 -0.79 -5.56 3.34
N ALA A 64 -0.38 -6.06 2.18
CA ALA A 64 -1.14 -7.03 1.40
C ALA A 64 -1.35 -8.34 2.18
N GLN A 65 -0.31 -8.84 2.86
CA GLN A 65 -0.40 -10.04 3.68
C GLN A 65 -1.36 -9.86 4.86
N ARG A 66 -1.37 -8.68 5.51
CA ARG A 66 -2.35 -8.36 6.56
C ARG A 66 -3.78 -8.34 6.02
N GLN A 67 -3.98 -7.82 4.81
CA GLN A 67 -5.30 -7.80 4.15
C GLN A 67 -5.76 -9.21 3.76
N ILE A 68 -4.86 -10.05 3.23
CA ILE A 68 -5.19 -11.43 2.89
C ILE A 68 -5.47 -12.24 4.16
N ALA A 69 -4.65 -12.09 5.19
CA ALA A 69 -4.82 -12.80 6.46
C ALA A 69 -6.16 -12.47 7.13
N SER A 70 -6.60 -11.20 7.09
CA SER A 70 -7.91 -10.81 7.64
C SER A 70 -9.07 -11.40 6.83
N GLN A 71 -8.95 -11.51 5.51
CA GLN A 71 -9.99 -12.08 4.66
C GLN A 71 -9.98 -13.62 4.63
N GLN A 72 -8.84 -14.25 4.94
CA GLN A 72 -8.70 -15.70 4.90
C GLN A 72 -9.63 -16.42 5.90
N ALA A 73 -9.89 -15.84 7.07
CA ALA A 73 -10.83 -16.40 8.04
C ALA A 73 -12.25 -16.50 7.46
N TYR A 74 -12.70 -15.47 6.73
CA TYR A 74 -13.98 -15.49 6.03
C TYR A 74 -14.01 -16.60 4.97
N TRP A 75 -13.03 -16.63 4.06
CA TRP A 75 -12.95 -17.65 3.01
C TRP A 75 -12.94 -19.08 3.57
N ASN A 76 -12.16 -19.34 4.62
CA ASN A 76 -12.12 -20.64 5.28
C ASN A 76 -13.51 -21.07 5.80
N THR A 77 -14.27 -20.15 6.40
CA THR A 77 -15.61 -20.46 6.94
C THR A 77 -16.63 -20.73 5.83
N VAL A 78 -16.70 -19.90 4.79
CA VAL A 78 -17.66 -20.12 3.68
C VAL A 78 -17.32 -21.37 2.87
N THR A 79 -16.03 -21.67 2.65
CA THR A 79 -15.62 -22.92 1.99
C THR A 79 -15.95 -24.15 2.83
N ALA A 80 -15.84 -24.07 4.17
CA ALA A 80 -16.27 -25.14 5.06
C ALA A 80 -17.80 -25.36 5.01
N MET A 81 -18.59 -24.29 4.94
CA MET A 81 -20.06 -24.37 4.79
C MET A 81 -20.46 -24.98 3.43
N GLN A 82 -19.79 -24.59 2.34
CA GLN A 82 -19.99 -25.17 1.01
C GLN A 82 -19.67 -26.67 1.00
N ARG A 83 -18.55 -27.10 1.59
CA ARG A 83 -18.19 -28.52 1.70
C ARG A 83 -19.16 -29.31 2.59
N ALA A 84 -19.71 -28.67 3.62
CA ALA A 84 -20.73 -29.26 4.47
C ALA A 84 -22.12 -29.33 3.79
N GLY A 85 -22.25 -28.86 2.54
CA GLY A 85 -23.51 -28.85 1.80
C GLY A 85 -24.58 -27.91 2.38
N LYS A 86 -24.20 -27.01 3.31
CA LYS A 86 -25.10 -26.06 3.94
C LYS A 86 -25.03 -24.76 3.15
N THR A 87 -26.01 -24.50 2.29
CA THR A 87 -26.16 -23.22 1.61
C THR A 87 -26.59 -22.15 2.61
N PHE A 88 -26.03 -20.95 2.47
CA PHE A 88 -26.42 -19.76 3.25
C PHE A 88 -27.84 -19.35 2.81
N THR A 89 -28.86 -19.91 3.45
CA THR A 89 -30.25 -19.43 3.34
C THR A 89 -30.39 -18.17 4.20
N TYR A 90 -30.52 -17.02 3.53
CA TYR A 90 -30.90 -15.73 4.09
C TYR A 90 -32.38 -15.67 4.43
#